data_AF-A0A2D0SI67-F1
#
_entry.id   AF-A0A2D0SI67-F1
#
_cell.length_a   1.000
_cell.length_b   1.000
_cell.length_c   1.000
_cell.angle_alpha   90.00
_cell.angle_beta   90.00
_cell.angle_gamma   90.00
#
_symmetry.space_group_name_H-M   'P 1'
#
loop_
_entity.id
_entity.type
_entity.pdbx_description
1 polymer ?
#
loop_
_entity_poly.entity_id
_entity_poly.type
_entity_poly.pdbx_seq_one_letter_code
_entity_poly.pdbx_strand_id
1 'polypeptide(L)'
;MNYSDVIAARFLTFDQMYSYEKRLQTFADWPFREDCQCTPEQMAKAGFVHCPSENEPDVACCFYCLKELEGWEPEDIPWFEHAKRSPDCGFLQMKSPDELTAVDFFRLEHGRMVNYLRKMAHMKIAYFRDQVDVTSRNLRLLFEIFRPHGGSVMQGSSLDPCNVMRGALNPSSICSAFPQILTKSCRRLTELNK
;
A
#
# COMPACT_ATOMS: atom_id res chain seq x y z
N MET A 1 1.46 -13.18 -12.56
CA MET A 1 0.26 -12.44 -12.09
C MET A 1 0.72 -11.04 -11.73
N ASN A 2 0.09 -9.98 -12.24
CA ASN A 2 0.52 -8.63 -11.87
C ASN A 2 0.02 -8.31 -10.44
N TYR A 3 0.64 -7.36 -9.75
CA TYR A 3 0.28 -7.06 -8.35
C TYR A 3 -1.20 -6.62 -8.21
N SER A 4 -1.80 -6.02 -9.24
CA SER A 4 -3.22 -5.64 -9.22
C SER A 4 -4.16 -6.85 -9.18
N ASP A 5 -3.80 -7.92 -9.88
CA ASP A 5 -4.55 -9.18 -9.86
C ASP A 5 -4.47 -9.83 -8.47
N VAL A 6 -3.30 -9.73 -7.80
CA VAL A 6 -3.10 -10.24 -6.43
C VAL A 6 -4.02 -9.51 -5.45
N ILE A 7 -4.09 -8.18 -5.52
CA ILE A 7 -4.98 -7.38 -4.66
C ILE A 7 -6.45 -7.69 -4.93
N ALA A 8 -6.84 -7.86 -6.19
CA ALA A 8 -8.20 -8.27 -6.55
C ALA A 8 -8.55 -9.66 -6.01
N ALA A 9 -7.64 -10.63 -6.16
CA ALA A 9 -7.83 -11.98 -5.64
C ALA A 9 -7.94 -11.99 -4.10
N ARG A 10 -7.10 -11.21 -3.40
CA ARG A 10 -7.21 -11.02 -1.94
C ARG A 10 -8.57 -10.45 -1.56
N PHE A 11 -8.99 -9.35 -2.19
CA PHE A 11 -10.28 -8.72 -1.88
C PHE A 11 -11.48 -9.67 -2.05
N LEU A 12 -11.47 -10.49 -3.10
CA LEU A 12 -12.53 -11.46 -3.41
C LEU A 12 -12.58 -12.65 -2.46
N THR A 13 -11.44 -13.04 -1.87
CA THR A 13 -11.34 -14.20 -0.96
C THR A 13 -11.39 -13.80 0.52
N PHE A 14 -11.15 -12.52 0.82
CA PHE A 14 -11.13 -11.98 2.18
C PHE A 14 -12.51 -11.73 2.79
N ASP A 15 -13.59 -11.91 2.04
CA ASP A 15 -14.96 -11.93 2.56
C ASP A 15 -15.17 -12.99 3.65
N GLN A 16 -14.47 -14.11 3.53
CA GLN A 16 -14.53 -15.19 4.52
C GLN A 16 -13.66 -14.92 5.75
N MET A 17 -12.79 -13.92 5.69
CA MET A 17 -11.76 -13.68 6.70
C MET A 17 -12.28 -12.88 7.90
N TYR A 18 -13.58 -12.66 8.05
CA TYR A 18 -14.17 -12.30 9.35
C TYR A 18 -14.03 -13.42 10.38
N SER A 19 -14.02 -14.69 9.96
CA SER A 19 -13.73 -15.82 10.84
C SER A 19 -12.29 -15.79 11.31
N TYR A 20 -12.11 -15.80 12.63
CA TYR A 20 -10.81 -15.89 13.27
C TYR A 20 -10.08 -17.18 12.87
N GLU A 21 -10.79 -18.30 12.83
CA GLU A 21 -10.28 -19.63 12.52
C GLU A 21 -9.73 -19.68 11.10
N LYS A 22 -10.44 -19.09 10.13
CA LYS A 22 -9.95 -18.99 8.74
C LYS A 22 -8.69 -18.16 8.63
N ARG A 23 -8.58 -17.06 9.38
CA ARG A 23 -7.34 -16.27 9.44
C ARG A 23 -6.20 -17.08 10.04
N LEU A 24 -6.44 -17.75 11.17
CA LEU A 24 -5.45 -18.57 11.86
C LEU A 24 -4.89 -19.68 10.96
N GLN A 25 -5.74 -20.35 10.18
CA GLN A 25 -5.34 -21.40 9.25
C GLN A 25 -4.32 -20.94 8.20
N THR A 26 -4.27 -19.65 7.87
CA THR A 26 -3.31 -19.14 6.87
C THR A 26 -1.87 -19.14 7.38
N PHE A 27 -1.67 -19.13 8.70
CA PHE A 27 -0.35 -19.09 9.34
C PHE A 27 0.29 -20.48 9.53
N ALA A 28 -0.03 -21.44 8.64
CA ALA A 28 0.49 -22.80 8.71
C ALA A 28 2.03 -22.86 8.72
N ASP A 29 2.68 -22.01 7.91
CA ASP A 29 4.14 -21.94 7.76
C ASP A 29 4.77 -20.71 8.43
N TRP A 30 4.06 -20.09 9.38
CA TRP A 30 4.56 -18.88 10.06
C TRP A 30 5.78 -19.19 10.96
N PRO A 31 6.85 -18.39 10.89
CA PRO A 31 8.11 -18.69 11.59
C PRO A 31 8.07 -18.41 13.10
N PHE A 32 7.22 -17.49 13.57
CA PHE A 32 7.20 -17.05 14.97
C PHE A 32 6.11 -17.78 15.75
N ARG A 33 6.48 -18.66 16.68
CA ARG A 33 5.54 -19.49 17.45
C ARG A 33 5.77 -19.32 18.95
N GLU A 34 6.53 -20.23 19.55
CA GLU A 34 6.87 -20.20 20.97
C GLU A 34 7.76 -18.98 21.27
N ASP A 35 7.61 -18.42 22.47
CA ASP A 35 8.35 -17.26 22.99
C ASP A 35 8.29 -15.98 22.15
N CYS A 36 7.32 -15.87 21.22
CA CYS A 36 7.08 -14.69 20.39
C CYS A 36 5.78 -13.97 20.77
N GLN A 37 5.69 -12.67 20.52
CA GLN A 37 4.48 -11.85 20.58
C GLN A 37 3.69 -11.87 19.27
N CYS A 38 4.35 -12.09 18.13
CA CYS A 38 3.74 -12.15 16.81
C CYS A 38 3.34 -13.59 16.42
N THR A 39 2.75 -14.35 17.35
CA THR A 39 2.29 -15.72 17.09
C THR A 39 1.13 -15.77 16.06
N PRO A 40 0.85 -16.92 15.42
CA PRO A 40 -0.30 -17.08 14.53
C PRO A 40 -1.62 -16.60 15.13
N GLU A 41 -1.85 -16.87 16.42
CA GLU A 41 -3.05 -16.47 17.15
C GLU A 41 -3.12 -14.95 17.31
N GLN A 42 -2.00 -14.30 17.65
CA GLN A 42 -1.95 -12.84 17.81
C GLN A 42 -2.11 -12.13 16.46
N MET A 43 -1.49 -12.68 15.41
CA MET A 43 -1.64 -12.19 14.03
C MET A 43 -3.10 -12.28 13.56
N ALA A 44 -3.73 -13.45 13.72
CA ALA A 44 -5.12 -13.66 13.35
C ALA A 44 -6.09 -12.81 14.20
N LYS A 45 -5.83 -12.63 15.50
CA LYS A 45 -6.61 -11.73 16.38
C LYS A 45 -6.52 -10.27 15.91
N ALA A 46 -5.35 -9.83 15.47
CA ALA A 46 -5.15 -8.49 14.93
C ALA A 46 -5.71 -8.30 13.50
N GLY A 47 -6.33 -9.33 12.91
CA GLY A 47 -6.97 -9.25 11.60
C GLY A 47 -6.03 -9.48 10.42
N PHE A 48 -4.84 -10.02 10.66
CA PHE A 48 -3.91 -10.39 9.60
C PHE A 48 -4.23 -11.76 9.01
N VAL A 49 -3.87 -11.89 7.74
CA VAL A 49 -3.86 -13.10 6.93
C VAL A 49 -2.45 -13.28 6.41
N HIS A 50 -1.87 -14.46 6.55
CA HIS A 50 -0.56 -14.77 6.01
C HIS A 50 -0.64 -14.85 4.48
N CYS A 51 0.22 -14.12 3.80
CA CYS A 51 0.20 -13.98 2.35
C CYS A 51 1.63 -14.07 1.77
N PRO A 52 2.35 -15.18 2.01
CA PRO A 52 3.76 -15.28 1.66
C PRO A 52 3.98 -15.26 0.14
N SER A 53 5.16 -14.79 -0.26
CA SER A 53 5.70 -14.98 -1.61
C SER A 53 7.08 -15.64 -1.51
N GLU A 54 7.64 -16.12 -2.63
CA GLU A 54 8.98 -16.74 -2.64
C GLU A 54 10.06 -15.84 -2.03
N ASN A 55 9.95 -14.53 -2.20
CA ASN A 55 10.93 -13.56 -1.72
C ASN A 55 10.54 -12.91 -0.39
N GLU A 56 9.28 -13.04 0.02
CA GLU A 56 8.71 -12.35 1.18
C GLU A 56 7.90 -13.36 2.02
N PRO A 57 8.58 -14.27 2.74
CA PRO A 57 7.94 -15.41 3.40
C PRO A 57 7.14 -15.03 4.64
N ASP A 58 7.26 -13.80 5.15
CA ASP A 58 6.58 -13.32 6.36
C ASP A 58 5.58 -12.18 6.10
N VAL A 59 5.13 -12.02 4.84
CA VAL A 59 4.13 -11.01 4.51
C VAL A 59 2.78 -11.37 5.12
N ALA A 60 2.23 -10.42 5.87
CA ALA A 60 0.91 -10.49 6.46
C ALA A 60 0.07 -9.30 6.01
N CYS A 61 -1.16 -9.57 5.56
CA CYS A 61 -2.08 -8.56 5.05
C CYS A 61 -3.35 -8.51 5.91
N CYS A 62 -3.75 -7.31 6.35
CA CYS A 62 -5.05 -7.17 7.03
C CYS A 62 -6.18 -7.44 6.03
N PHE A 63 -7.12 -8.33 6.40
CA PHE A 63 -8.21 -8.71 5.50
C PHE A 63 -9.17 -7.55 5.17
N TYR A 64 -9.29 -6.58 6.07
CA TYR A 64 -10.23 -5.47 5.97
C TYR A 64 -9.64 -4.22 5.30
N CYS A 65 -8.48 -3.75 5.79
CA CYS A 65 -7.87 -2.52 5.27
C CYS A 65 -6.81 -2.76 4.18
N LEU A 66 -6.46 -4.01 3.89
CA LEU A 66 -5.45 -4.40 2.89
C LEU A 66 -4.06 -3.79 3.17
N LYS A 67 -3.77 -3.46 4.43
CA LYS A 67 -2.43 -3.04 4.85
C LYS A 67 -1.54 -4.27 4.95
N GLU A 68 -0.48 -4.28 4.17
CA GLU A 68 0.56 -5.31 4.14
C GLU A 68 1.73 -4.88 5.02
N LEU A 69 2.19 -5.82 5.84
CA LEU A 69 3.37 -5.71 6.69
C LEU A 69 4.23 -6.96 6.50
N GLU A 70 5.54 -6.76 6.53
CA GLU A 70 6.60 -7.77 6.40
C GLU A 70 7.70 -7.40 7.39
N GLY A 71 8.74 -8.22 7.52
CA GLY A 71 9.86 -7.98 8.42
C GLY A 71 9.42 -8.00 9.88
N TRP A 72 8.66 -9.03 10.24
CA TRP A 72 8.20 -9.26 11.60
C TRP A 72 9.35 -9.74 12.50
N GLU A 73 9.34 -9.28 13.74
CA GLU A 73 10.29 -9.61 14.78
C GLU A 73 9.55 -10.28 15.95
N PRO A 74 10.19 -11.19 16.70
CA PRO A 74 9.53 -11.93 17.78
C PRO A 74 8.80 -11.04 18.79
N GLU A 75 9.29 -9.83 19.06
CA GLU A 75 8.76 -8.91 20.06
C GLU A 75 7.61 -8.04 19.54
N ASP A 76 7.31 -8.10 18.24
CA ASP A 76 6.25 -7.32 17.63
C ASP A 76 4.87 -7.74 18.13
N ILE A 77 4.08 -6.76 18.55
CA ILE A 77 2.69 -6.98 18.93
C ILE A 77 1.79 -6.64 17.73
N PRO A 78 1.13 -7.63 17.09
CA PRO A 78 0.43 -7.43 15.82
C PRO A 78 -0.66 -6.35 15.88
N TRP A 79 -1.43 -6.30 16.97
CA TRP A 79 -2.47 -5.30 17.13
C TRP A 79 -1.90 -3.86 17.15
N PHE A 80 -0.79 -3.65 17.87
CA PHE A 80 -0.15 -2.33 17.94
C PHE A 80 0.46 -1.93 16.60
N GLU A 81 1.13 -2.84 15.89
CA GLU A 81 1.64 -2.54 14.55
C GLU A 81 0.49 -2.26 13.57
N HIS A 82 -0.64 -2.97 13.66
CA HIS A 82 -1.82 -2.67 12.85
C HIS A 82 -2.37 -1.27 13.16
N ALA A 83 -2.66 -0.96 14.42
CA ALA A 83 -3.19 0.33 14.86
C ALA A 83 -2.27 1.50 14.48
N LYS A 84 -0.95 1.31 14.59
CA LYS A 84 0.05 2.31 14.20
C LYS A 84 0.08 2.58 12.69
N ARG A 85 -0.16 1.55 11.87
CA ARG A 85 -0.02 1.62 10.41
C ARG A 85 -1.33 1.89 9.68
N SER A 86 -2.46 1.66 10.35
CA SER A 86 -3.82 1.86 9.84
C SER A 86 -4.77 2.19 11.02
N PRO A 87 -4.62 3.38 11.65
CA PRO A 87 -5.37 3.75 12.85
C PRO A 87 -6.89 3.77 12.66
N ASP A 88 -7.35 4.07 11.44
CA ASP A 88 -8.76 4.14 11.08
C ASP A 88 -9.30 2.82 10.50
N CYS A 89 -8.63 1.70 10.76
CA CYS A 89 -9.10 0.39 10.29
C CYS A 89 -10.42 0.02 10.98
N GLY A 90 -11.49 -0.05 10.19
CA GLY A 90 -12.83 -0.40 10.69
C GLY A 90 -12.91 -1.77 11.38
N PHE A 91 -12.04 -2.73 11.04
CA PHE A 91 -11.96 -3.99 11.77
C PHE A 91 -11.46 -3.82 13.21
N LEU A 92 -10.49 -2.94 13.47
CA LEU A 92 -9.99 -2.68 14.83
C LEU A 92 -11.04 -2.00 15.71
N GLN A 93 -12.02 -1.34 15.11
CA GLN A 93 -13.12 -0.64 15.77
C GLN A 93 -14.42 -1.47 15.77
N MET A 94 -14.38 -2.70 15.27
CA MET A 94 -15.55 -3.56 15.13
C MET A 94 -16.07 -3.99 16.50
N LYS A 95 -17.39 -4.05 16.64
CA LYS A 95 -18.05 -4.63 17.81
C LYS A 95 -17.78 -6.13 17.91
N SER A 96 -17.99 -6.69 19.10
CA SER A 96 -17.96 -8.14 19.26
C SER A 96 -19.01 -8.83 18.37
N PRO A 97 -18.80 -10.09 17.95
CA PRO A 97 -19.77 -10.82 17.12
C PRO A 97 -21.18 -10.85 17.71
N ASP A 98 -21.31 -10.93 19.03
CA ASP A 98 -22.59 -10.98 19.75
C ASP A 98 -23.35 -9.63 19.73
N GLU A 99 -22.63 -8.52 19.51
CA GLU A 99 -23.18 -7.16 19.49
C GLU A 99 -23.32 -6.59 18.06
N LEU A 100 -22.84 -7.32 17.05
CA LEU A 100 -22.79 -6.86 15.67
C LEU A 100 -24.15 -7.00 14.99
N THR A 101 -24.76 -5.88 14.61
CA THR A 101 -26.02 -5.90 13.86
C THR A 101 -25.77 -6.12 12.37
N ALA A 102 -26.80 -6.54 11.61
CA ALA A 102 -26.72 -6.63 10.16
C ALA A 102 -26.35 -5.28 9.50
N VAL A 103 -26.86 -4.16 10.03
CA VAL A 103 -26.52 -2.82 9.54
C VAL A 103 -25.04 -2.51 9.78
N ASP A 104 -24.49 -2.88 10.93
CA ASP A 104 -23.07 -2.71 11.22
C ASP A 104 -22.21 -3.56 10.27
N PHE A 105 -22.62 -4.80 9.99
CA PHE A 105 -21.96 -5.65 8.99
C PHE A 105 -21.95 -5.04 7.59
N PHE A 106 -23.08 -4.52 7.10
CA PHE A 106 -23.11 -3.87 5.78
C PHE A 106 -22.23 -2.61 5.72
N ARG A 107 -22.10 -1.86 6.83
CA ARG A 107 -21.17 -0.73 6.92
C ARG A 107 -19.71 -1.17 6.85
N LEU A 108 -19.37 -2.29 7.49
CA LEU A 108 -18.04 -2.89 7.41
C LEU A 108 -17.73 -3.34 5.99
N GLU A 109 -18.64 -4.05 5.33
CA GLU A 109 -18.44 -4.48 3.93
C GLU A 109 -18.31 -3.31 2.97
N HIS A 110 -19.14 -2.28 3.15
CA HIS A 110 -18.98 -1.03 2.41
C HIS A 110 -17.58 -0.41 2.66
N GLY A 111 -17.12 -0.38 3.91
CA GLY A 111 -15.78 0.08 4.26
C GLY A 111 -14.66 -0.73 3.60
N ARG A 112 -14.79 -2.06 3.54
CA ARG A 112 -13.84 -2.95 2.86
C ARG A 112 -13.79 -2.65 1.35
N MET A 113 -14.95 -2.45 0.71
CA MET A 113 -15.03 -2.06 -0.70
C MET A 113 -14.36 -0.71 -0.95
N VAL A 114 -14.63 0.30 -0.11
CA VAL A 114 -13.99 1.62 -0.22
C VAL A 114 -12.47 1.52 -0.06
N ASN A 115 -11.97 0.70 0.88
CA ASN A 115 -10.53 0.48 1.05
C ASN A 115 -9.90 -0.18 -0.19
N TYR A 116 -10.56 -1.18 -0.77
CA TYR A 116 -10.12 -1.82 -2.01
C TYR A 116 -10.05 -0.82 -3.17
N LEU A 117 -11.12 -0.06 -3.41
CA LEU A 117 -11.15 0.93 -4.49
C LEU A 117 -10.08 2.00 -4.31
N ARG A 118 -9.85 2.47 -3.07
CA ARG A 118 -8.79 3.43 -2.75
C ARG A 118 -7.41 2.86 -3.06
N LYS A 119 -7.11 1.63 -2.61
CA LYS A 119 -5.83 0.94 -2.87
C LYS A 119 -5.59 0.77 -4.38
N MET A 120 -6.61 0.33 -5.12
CA MET A 120 -6.53 0.17 -6.58
C MET A 120 -6.31 1.50 -7.30
N ALA A 121 -7.00 2.56 -6.89
CA ALA A 121 -6.82 3.89 -7.44
C ALA A 121 -5.39 4.41 -7.20
N HIS A 122 -4.88 4.30 -5.96
CA HIS A 122 -3.52 4.72 -5.62
C HIS A 122 -2.46 3.99 -6.46
N MET A 123 -2.61 2.67 -6.62
CA MET A 123 -1.70 1.87 -7.42
C MET A 123 -1.73 2.26 -8.91
N LYS A 124 -2.92 2.47 -9.49
CA LYS A 124 -3.04 2.94 -10.88
C LYS A 124 -2.43 4.31 -11.07
N ILE A 125 -2.65 5.24 -10.13
CA ILE A 125 -2.05 6.57 -10.16
C ILE A 125 -0.53 6.49 -10.09
N ALA A 126 0.03 5.66 -9.20
CA ALA A 126 1.47 5.45 -9.10
C ALA A 126 2.06 4.90 -10.41
N TYR A 127 1.45 3.85 -10.97
CA TYR A 127 1.84 3.30 -12.26
C TYR A 127 1.85 4.36 -13.37
N PHE A 128 0.79 5.17 -13.49
CA PHE A 128 0.74 6.22 -14.50
C PHE A 128 1.81 7.31 -14.28
N ARG A 129 2.11 7.67 -13.03
CA ARG A 129 3.22 8.60 -12.72
C ARG A 129 4.55 8.04 -13.19
N ASP A 130 4.84 6.78 -12.89
CA ASP A 130 6.09 6.13 -13.32
C ASP A 130 6.22 6.10 -14.85
N GLN A 131 5.12 5.81 -15.56
CA GLN A 131 5.09 5.85 -17.03
C GLN A 131 5.37 7.26 -17.56
N VAL A 132 4.72 8.29 -17.00
CA VAL A 132 4.96 9.69 -17.38
C VAL A 132 6.42 10.10 -17.16
N ASP A 133 7.03 9.68 -16.05
CA ASP A 133 8.42 9.98 -15.74
C ASP A 133 9.40 9.28 -16.70
N VAL A 134 9.14 8.01 -17.05
CA VAL A 134 9.93 7.28 -18.06
C VAL A 134 9.79 7.94 -19.43
N THR A 135 8.56 8.21 -19.88
CA THR A 135 8.33 8.86 -21.19
C THR A 135 8.97 10.24 -21.24
N SER A 136 8.87 11.03 -20.18
CA SER A 136 9.47 12.37 -20.10
C SER A 136 10.99 12.32 -20.18
N ARG A 137 11.64 11.36 -19.50
CA ARG A 137 13.09 11.14 -19.61
C ARG A 137 13.50 10.74 -21.02
N ASN A 138 12.78 9.80 -21.63
CA ASN A 138 13.07 9.36 -22.99
C ASN A 138 12.96 10.50 -24.01
N LEU A 139 11.92 11.34 -23.90
CA LEU A 139 11.77 12.51 -24.78
C LEU A 139 12.91 13.51 -24.59
N ARG A 140 13.34 13.80 -23.35
CA ARG A 140 14.50 14.67 -23.09
C ARG A 140 15.78 14.14 -23.75
N LEU A 141 16.06 12.85 -23.60
CA LEU A 141 17.22 12.21 -24.22
C LEU A 141 17.16 12.26 -25.75
N LEU A 142 15.98 12.05 -26.34
CA LEU A 142 15.80 12.19 -27.79
C LEU A 142 16.10 13.64 -28.24
N PHE A 143 15.61 14.65 -27.53
CA PHE A 143 15.92 16.05 -27.86
C PHE A 143 17.42 16.39 -27.73
N GLU A 144 18.13 15.74 -26.81
CA GLU A 144 19.58 15.90 -26.67
C GLU A 144 20.35 15.23 -27.82
N ILE A 145 19.95 14.02 -28.23
CA ILE A 145 20.56 13.29 -29.35
C ILE A 145 20.33 14.01 -30.68
N PHE A 146 19.10 14.47 -30.91
CA PHE A 146 18.72 15.18 -32.14
C PHE A 146 18.94 16.69 -32.05
N ARG A 147 19.72 17.17 -31.07
CA ARG A 147 20.07 18.58 -30.94
C ARG A 147 20.82 19.00 -32.21
N PRO A 148 20.28 19.95 -33.01
CA PRO A 148 20.93 20.31 -34.27
C PRO A 148 22.30 20.92 -33.99
N HIS A 149 23.36 20.25 -34.44
CA HIS A 149 24.71 20.81 -34.47
C HIS A 149 24.81 21.77 -35.65
N GLY A 150 24.56 23.05 -35.39
CA GLY A 150 24.75 24.15 -36.33
C GLY A 150 23.45 24.75 -36.84
N GLY A 151 23.02 25.83 -36.20
CA GLY A 151 21.91 26.67 -36.67
C GLY A 151 21.76 27.87 -35.75
N SER A 152 22.10 29.05 -36.26
CA SER A 152 22.08 30.34 -35.58
C SER A 152 20.80 30.56 -34.77
N VAL A 153 20.96 30.91 -33.49
CA VAL A 153 19.85 31.29 -32.61
C VAL A 153 19.18 32.55 -33.17
N MET A 154 18.01 32.42 -33.77
CA MET A 154 17.08 33.54 -33.88
C MET A 154 16.45 33.73 -32.50
N GLN A 155 16.64 34.91 -31.92
CA GLN A 155 15.98 35.36 -30.69
C GLN A 155 14.47 35.43 -30.92
N GLY A 156 13.78 34.30 -30.76
CA GLY A 156 12.33 34.22 -30.63
C GLY A 156 11.99 34.09 -29.15
N SER A 157 11.15 34.99 -28.66
CA SER A 157 10.65 35.08 -27.29
C SER A 157 10.42 33.71 -26.64
N SER A 158 11.11 33.49 -25.53
CA SER A 158 10.95 32.39 -24.57
C SER A 158 9.49 31.93 -24.45
N LEU A 159 9.14 30.83 -25.11
CA LEU A 159 8.02 30.01 -24.69
C LEU A 159 8.55 29.04 -23.64
N ASP A 160 8.60 29.53 -22.41
CA ASP A 160 8.87 28.73 -21.22
C ASP A 160 7.82 27.61 -21.15
N PRO A 161 8.20 26.32 -21.32
CA PRO A 161 7.26 25.20 -21.29
C PRO A 161 6.54 25.09 -19.93
N CYS A 162 7.07 25.72 -18.88
CA CYS A 162 6.41 25.79 -17.57
C CYS A 162 5.20 26.73 -17.51
N ASN A 163 4.99 27.63 -18.49
CA ASN A 163 3.84 28.55 -18.45
C ASN A 163 2.54 27.97 -18.98
N VAL A 164 2.58 26.89 -19.77
CA VAL A 164 1.36 26.26 -20.31
C VAL A 164 0.65 25.40 -19.27
N MET A 165 1.35 24.94 -18.23
CA MET A 165 0.80 24.07 -17.17
C MET A 165 0.55 24.80 -15.83
N ARG A 166 0.67 26.12 -15.77
CA ARG A 166 0.40 26.91 -14.54
C ARG A 166 -1.08 27.20 -14.29
N GLY A 167 -1.99 26.77 -15.17
CA GLY A 167 -3.43 26.95 -15.04
C GLY A 167 -4.18 25.80 -14.35
N ALA A 168 -3.51 24.70 -14.02
CA ALA A 168 -4.17 23.54 -13.41
C ALA A 168 -3.31 22.97 -12.27
N LEU A 169 -3.94 22.93 -11.08
CA LEU A 169 -3.48 22.27 -9.85
C LEU A 169 -2.54 23.11 -8.98
N ASN A 170 -3.19 23.83 -8.06
CA ASN A 170 -2.60 24.34 -6.83
C ASN A 170 -1.89 23.21 -6.04
N PRO A 171 -0.56 23.22 -5.87
CA PRO A 171 0.18 22.18 -5.15
C PRO A 171 -0.09 22.18 -3.63
N SER A 172 -0.66 23.25 -3.10
CA SER A 172 -0.91 23.42 -1.65
C SER A 172 -2.04 22.54 -1.12
N SER A 173 -2.86 21.94 -1.98
CA SER A 173 -4.04 21.15 -1.59
C SER A 173 -3.89 19.63 -1.72
N ILE A 174 -2.72 19.12 -2.14
CA ILE A 174 -2.50 17.67 -2.32
C ILE A 174 -1.37 17.14 -1.42
N CYS A 175 -0.55 18.03 -0.84
CA CYS A 175 0.66 17.64 -0.10
C CYS A 175 0.47 17.36 1.40
N SER A 176 -0.77 17.24 1.90
CA SER A 176 -1.03 16.90 3.32
C SER A 176 -1.35 15.41 3.56
N ALA A 177 -1.30 14.55 2.54
CA ALA A 177 -1.72 13.14 2.65
C ALA A 177 -0.59 12.11 2.50
N PHE A 178 0.69 12.51 2.55
CA PHE A 178 1.81 11.57 2.46
C PHE A 178 2.75 11.67 3.67
N PRO A 179 2.37 10.96 4.75
CA PRO A 179 3.33 10.16 5.47
C PRO A 179 2.86 8.69 5.52
N GLN A 180 3.82 7.76 5.48
CA GLN A 180 3.67 6.31 5.79
C GLN A 180 3.34 5.33 4.65
N ILE A 181 4.21 5.20 3.65
CA ILE A 181 4.43 3.88 3.00
C ILE A 181 5.92 3.56 3.02
N LEU A 182 6.41 3.27 4.22
CA LEU A 182 7.60 2.46 4.41
C LEU A 182 7.11 1.17 5.10
N THR A 183 7.20 0.03 4.41
CA THR A 183 7.11 -1.29 5.05
C THR A 183 8.25 -1.41 6.06
N LYS A 184 8.21 -2.35 7.03
CA LYS A 184 9.34 -2.49 7.98
C LYS A 184 10.66 -2.80 7.26
N SER A 185 10.61 -3.45 6.09
CA SER A 185 11.75 -3.64 5.20
C SER A 185 12.51 -2.34 4.90
N CYS A 186 11.79 -1.22 4.70
CA CYS A 186 12.43 0.06 4.42
C CYS A 186 13.07 0.73 5.67
N ARG A 187 12.73 0.31 6.89
CA ARG A 187 13.40 0.80 8.11
C ARG A 187 14.82 0.22 8.28
N ARG A 188 15.04 -1.06 7.95
CA ARG A 188 16.38 -1.67 8.03
C ARG A 188 17.41 -1.00 7.10
N LEU A 189 16.99 -0.50 5.94
CA LEU A 189 17.89 0.23 5.02
C LEU A 189 18.27 1.63 5.51
N THR A 190 17.46 2.24 6.39
CA THR A 190 17.76 3.56 6.96
C THR A 190 18.63 3.51 8.22
N GLU A 191 18.71 2.35 8.89
CA GLU A 191 19.53 2.17 10.10
C GLU A 191 20.94 1.64 9.79
N LEU A 192 21.17 1.05 8.62
CA LEU A 192 22.50 0.62 8.15
C LEU A 192 23.36 1.74 7.51
N ASN A 193 22.86 2.97 7.46
CA ASN A 193 23.55 4.15 6.92
C ASN A 193 23.86 5.21 8.00
N LYS A 194 24.02 4.80 9.26
CA LYS A 194 24.54 5.64 10.35
C LYS A 194 25.73 4.99 11.03
#